data_AF-A0A4S4M729-F1
#
_entry.id   AF-A0A4S4M729-F1
#
_cell.length_a   1.000
_cell.length_b   1.000
_cell.length_c   1.000
_cell.angle_alpha   90.00
_cell.angle_beta   90.00
_cell.angle_gamma   90.00
#
_symmetry.space_group_name_H-M   'P 1'
#
loop_
_entity.id
_entity.type
_entity.pdbx_description
1 polymer ?
#
loop_
_entity_poly.entity_id
_entity_poly.type
_entity_poly.pdbx_seq_one_letter_code
_entity_poly.pdbx_strand_id
1 'polypeptide(L)'
;MANDPHTPLRLRKKTSKDSEGTIVPSDNEKTPTSPIKREEVVWGKTPGGEVFRVPTTHDVLTLFHPGYPKSHIDILNLGLLGLQLVLFCCMSRPTAKIFFFFYFVFWRLAYDVGLGWVLTKQSKKKWIVREVQRLGWLDESRMPAVRNWIREQLAGKMGKDYSFDDLPLEYNTWLLFRQVVDIILLNDFLAYCMFAFACFRIPDGLSNTVHVMRWIGGLALIGFNLWVKTEAHNVVKDYGWYWGDVFFQRGALVFDGVFELAPHPMYSVGYAGYYGLSLIIGSYPVLFISLFGHAAQFGFLVFFENPHIERTYGQRKLLAQRTPLFPARRTPGGDTSGSHSRHESAISGDIPTPAATDGETATETELDTETETEVVSAPLSHSASPRKRLSKGSKRVASPVQSQHDLLVQYFRQDTILFHNIDLLR
;
A
#
# COMPACT_ATOMS: atom_id res chain seq x y z
N MET A 1 11.82 39.75 -15.14
CA MET A 1 11.23 39.66 -13.79
C MET A 1 10.18 38.56 -13.85
N ALA A 2 10.55 37.31 -13.53
CA ALA A 2 10.49 36.67 -12.20
C ALA A 2 9.02 36.55 -11.70
N ASN A 3 8.45 35.38 -11.36
CA ASN A 3 9.01 34.23 -10.63
C ASN A 3 8.21 32.91 -10.83
N ASP A 4 8.94 31.81 -10.59
CA ASP A 4 8.58 30.38 -10.52
C ASP A 4 7.52 29.94 -9.49
N PRO A 5 6.90 28.75 -9.67
CA PRO A 5 6.32 27.95 -8.60
C PRO A 5 7.19 26.76 -8.15
N HIS A 6 7.47 26.75 -6.85
CA HIS A 6 7.78 25.65 -5.92
C HIS A 6 8.24 24.27 -6.44
N THR A 7 9.56 24.05 -6.34
CA THR A 7 10.25 22.75 -6.29
C THR A 7 10.18 22.13 -4.89
N PRO A 8 9.94 20.81 -4.73
CA PRO A 8 10.13 20.14 -3.44
C PRO A 8 11.63 19.89 -3.15
N LEU A 9 12.05 20.26 -1.95
CA LEU A 9 13.43 20.28 -1.47
C LEU A 9 14.07 18.88 -1.44
N ARG A 10 15.06 18.68 -2.33
CA ARG A 10 16.05 17.58 -2.26
C ARG A 10 17.06 17.84 -1.14
N LEU A 11 17.14 16.95 -0.15
CA LEU A 11 18.25 16.89 0.80
C LEU A 11 19.50 16.28 0.13
N ARG A 12 20.30 17.13 -0.51
CA ARG A 12 21.64 16.77 -1.01
C ARG A 12 22.64 16.85 0.15
N LYS A 13 23.17 15.70 0.58
CA LYS A 13 24.28 15.61 1.54
C LYS A 13 25.51 16.31 0.95
N LYS A 14 25.93 17.43 1.56
CA LYS A 14 27.16 18.16 1.21
C LYS A 14 28.37 17.38 1.76
N THR A 15 29.22 16.92 0.86
CA THR A 15 30.59 16.48 1.16
C THR A 15 31.46 17.70 1.42
N SER A 16 32.00 17.84 2.63
CA SER A 16 33.03 18.82 2.99
C SER A 16 34.42 18.19 2.88
N LYS A 17 35.18 18.63 1.88
CA LYS A 17 36.65 18.84 1.89
C LYS A 17 36.84 20.28 2.41
N ASP A 18 37.81 20.69 3.23
CA ASP A 18 39.20 20.28 3.49
C ASP A 18 39.58 20.62 4.94
N SER A 19 40.64 19.99 5.48
CA SER A 19 41.68 20.65 6.29
C SER A 19 42.92 19.75 6.34
N GLU A 20 44.02 20.25 5.80
CA GLU A 20 45.36 19.68 5.83
C GLU A 20 45.93 19.62 7.26
N GLY A 21 46.76 18.60 7.49
CA GLY A 21 47.61 18.45 8.67
C GLY A 21 48.63 17.33 8.44
N THR A 22 49.81 17.72 7.96
CA THR A 22 50.99 16.88 7.68
C THR A 22 51.60 16.27 8.95
N ILE A 23 51.97 14.98 8.92
CA ILE A 23 53.21 14.36 9.48
C ILE A 23 53.40 12.98 8.80
N VAL A 24 54.65 12.65 8.42
CA VAL A 24 55.13 11.50 7.61
C VAL A 24 55.80 10.43 8.54
N PRO A 25 56.34 9.29 8.06
CA PRO A 25 55.72 7.98 7.84
C PRO A 25 56.24 6.85 8.78
N SER A 26 55.60 5.68 8.77
CA SER A 26 56.33 4.41 8.86
C SER A 26 55.52 3.25 8.27
N ASP A 27 56.22 2.52 7.41
CA ASP A 27 55.77 1.37 6.65
C ASP A 27 55.28 0.22 7.54
N ASN A 28 54.15 -0.37 7.17
CA ASN A 28 54.08 -1.83 7.07
C ASN A 28 52.92 -2.26 6.19
N GLU A 29 53.26 -3.06 5.18
CA GLU A 29 52.36 -3.78 4.29
C GLU A 29 51.26 -4.51 5.06
N LYS A 30 50.04 -4.37 4.55
CA LYS A 30 49.13 -5.48 4.22
C LYS A 30 47.90 -4.90 3.52
N THR A 31 47.82 -5.15 2.21
CA THR A 31 46.58 -5.04 1.46
C THR A 31 45.59 -6.09 1.98
N PRO A 32 44.33 -5.71 2.22
CA PRO A 32 43.24 -6.55 1.71
C PRO A 32 42.19 -5.70 0.99
N THR A 33 41.93 -6.00 -0.28
CA THR A 33 40.79 -6.82 -0.74
C THR A 33 39.47 -6.04 -0.73
N SER A 34 39.05 -5.61 -1.93
CA SER A 34 37.67 -5.32 -2.37
C SER A 34 36.82 -4.30 -1.57
N PRO A 35 36.06 -3.42 -2.24
CA PRO A 35 35.08 -2.60 -1.53
C PRO A 35 34.02 -3.53 -0.95
N ILE A 36 34.01 -3.69 0.38
CA ILE A 36 32.90 -4.31 1.12
C ILE A 36 31.65 -3.51 0.73
N LYS A 37 30.79 -4.09 -0.11
CA LYS A 37 29.42 -3.60 -0.28
C LYS A 37 28.82 -3.59 1.12
N ARG A 38 28.65 -2.41 1.71
CA ARG A 38 27.87 -2.26 2.94
C ARG A 38 26.49 -2.79 2.62
N GLU A 39 26.14 -3.97 3.16
CA GLU A 39 24.79 -4.48 3.09
C GLU A 39 23.88 -3.43 3.73
N GLU A 40 22.98 -2.87 2.93
CA GLU A 40 22.03 -1.87 3.41
C GLU A 40 21.06 -2.57 4.36
N VAL A 41 21.25 -2.36 5.66
CA VAL A 41 20.40 -2.97 6.69
C VAL A 41 19.04 -2.29 6.67
N VAL A 42 18.03 -3.05 6.29
CA VAL A 42 16.64 -2.61 6.24
C VAL A 42 15.96 -2.90 7.57
N TRP A 43 15.31 -1.88 8.13
CA TRP A 43 14.54 -2.00 9.37
C TRP A 43 13.04 -2.04 9.11
N GLY A 44 12.36 -2.93 9.83
CA GLY A 44 10.91 -3.06 9.87
C GLY A 44 10.37 -2.73 11.26
N LYS A 45 9.11 -2.32 11.35
CA LYS A 45 8.40 -1.99 12.58
C LYS A 45 7.02 -2.67 12.59
N THR A 46 6.73 -3.44 13.61
CA THR A 46 5.42 -4.10 13.77
C THR A 46 4.35 -3.08 14.18
N PRO A 47 3.04 -3.40 14.02
CA PRO A 47 1.97 -2.57 14.57
C PRO A 47 2.07 -2.35 16.08
N GLY A 48 2.67 -3.31 16.82
CA GLY A 48 2.94 -3.20 18.26
C GLY A 48 4.15 -2.33 18.61
N GLY A 49 4.93 -1.87 17.62
CA GLY A 49 6.06 -0.98 17.82
C GLY A 49 7.42 -1.66 17.92
N GLU A 50 7.47 -2.99 17.86
CA GLU A 50 8.71 -3.77 17.82
C GLU A 50 9.48 -3.50 16.53
N VAL A 51 10.78 -3.24 16.65
CA VAL A 51 11.66 -2.95 15.52
C VAL A 51 12.57 -4.15 15.28
N PHE A 52 12.63 -4.62 14.04
CA PHE A 52 13.42 -5.80 13.67
C PHE A 52 14.17 -5.55 12.36
N ARG A 53 15.28 -6.27 12.17
CA ARG A 53 15.99 -6.28 10.89
C ARG A 53 15.20 -7.16 9.92
N VAL A 54 14.81 -6.61 8.77
CA VAL A 54 14.09 -7.36 7.73
C VAL A 54 15.08 -8.27 7.01
N PRO A 55 14.97 -9.60 7.13
CA PRO A 55 15.84 -10.52 6.40
C PRO A 55 15.63 -10.41 4.89
N THR A 56 16.69 -10.73 4.15
CA THR A 56 16.63 -10.79 2.70
C THR A 56 15.78 -11.96 2.23
N THR A 57 14.83 -11.67 1.35
CA THR A 57 13.98 -12.67 0.72
C THR A 57 14.46 -12.90 -0.71
N HIS A 58 14.36 -14.15 -1.17
CA HIS A 58 14.69 -14.52 -2.55
C HIS A 58 13.51 -14.25 -3.48
N ASP A 59 13.75 -13.93 -4.75
CA ASP A 59 12.69 -13.69 -5.74
C ASP A 59 11.85 -14.93 -6.05
N VAL A 60 10.65 -14.73 -6.57
CA VAL A 60 9.71 -15.79 -7.02
C VAL A 60 10.35 -16.77 -8.00
N LEU A 61 11.23 -16.26 -8.86
CA LEU A 61 11.89 -17.05 -9.90
C LEU A 61 12.84 -18.11 -9.34
N THR A 62 13.22 -18.01 -8.06
CA THR A 62 13.96 -19.09 -7.37
C THR A 62 13.19 -20.40 -7.27
N LEU A 63 11.86 -20.36 -7.44
CA LEU A 63 11.03 -21.55 -7.59
C LEU A 63 11.46 -22.44 -8.76
N PHE A 64 11.99 -21.86 -9.85
CA PHE A 64 12.39 -22.63 -11.03
C PHE A 64 13.85 -23.07 -10.99
N HIS A 65 14.64 -22.62 -10.00
CA HIS A 65 16.04 -23.02 -9.90
C HIS A 65 16.18 -24.42 -9.26
N PRO A 66 16.78 -25.40 -9.96
CA PRO A 66 16.88 -26.78 -9.47
C PRO A 66 17.84 -26.94 -8.29
N GLY A 67 18.75 -25.98 -8.06
CA GLY A 67 19.76 -26.04 -7.00
C GLY A 67 19.28 -25.62 -5.60
N TYR A 68 18.05 -25.13 -5.45
CA TYR A 68 17.52 -24.72 -4.16
C TYR A 68 16.55 -25.76 -3.59
N PRO A 69 16.60 -26.06 -2.29
CA PRO A 69 15.61 -26.94 -1.65
C PRO A 69 14.21 -26.33 -1.82
N LYS A 70 13.24 -27.19 -2.11
CA LYS A 70 11.85 -26.78 -2.35
C LYS A 70 11.00 -27.11 -1.13
N SER A 71 10.24 -26.12 -0.68
CA SER A 71 9.20 -26.33 0.33
C SER A 71 8.09 -27.24 -0.22
N HIS A 72 7.33 -27.90 0.64
CA HIS A 72 6.12 -28.63 0.25
C HIS A 72 5.12 -27.73 -0.51
N ILE A 73 5.04 -26.45 -0.17
CA ILE A 73 4.17 -25.48 -0.86
C ILE A 73 4.73 -25.16 -2.27
N ASP A 74 6.05 -25.11 -2.42
CA ASP A 74 6.70 -24.96 -3.73
C ASP A 74 6.47 -26.18 -4.62
N ILE A 75 6.57 -27.38 -4.04
CA ILE A 75 6.31 -28.64 -4.75
C ILE A 75 4.83 -28.70 -5.17
N LEU A 76 3.91 -28.30 -4.30
CA LEU A 76 2.49 -28.17 -4.65
C LEU A 76 2.31 -27.20 -5.82
N ASN A 77 2.92 -26.02 -5.76
CA ASN A 77 2.81 -25.02 -6.82
C ASN A 77 3.38 -25.55 -8.15
N LEU A 78 4.59 -26.11 -8.14
CA LEU A 78 5.20 -26.76 -9.30
C LEU A 78 4.34 -27.91 -9.85
N GLY A 79 3.71 -28.69 -8.96
CA GLY A 79 2.77 -29.75 -9.32
C GLY A 79 1.52 -29.20 -10.01
N LEU A 80 0.94 -28.11 -9.50
CA LEU A 80 -0.19 -27.42 -10.15
C LEU A 80 0.20 -26.87 -11.53
N LEU A 81 1.36 -26.24 -11.65
CA LEU A 81 1.87 -25.73 -12.93
C LEU A 81 2.15 -26.87 -13.92
N GLY A 82 2.77 -27.96 -13.47
CA GLY A 82 3.01 -29.15 -14.28
C GLY A 82 1.72 -29.83 -14.73
N LEU A 83 0.73 -29.92 -13.85
CA LEU A 83 -0.59 -30.47 -14.16
C LEU A 83 -1.29 -29.66 -15.25
N GLN A 84 -1.18 -28.33 -15.24
CA GLN A 84 -1.71 -27.50 -16.33
C GLN A 84 -1.10 -27.86 -17.68
N LEU A 85 0.22 -28.04 -17.75
CA LEU A 85 0.90 -28.43 -18.98
C LEU A 85 0.47 -29.83 -19.45
N VAL A 86 0.35 -30.78 -18.52
CA VAL A 86 -0.14 -32.13 -18.84
C VAL A 86 -1.57 -32.08 -19.37
N LEU A 87 -2.47 -31.36 -18.70
CA LEU A 87 -3.86 -31.21 -19.15
C LEU A 87 -3.94 -30.55 -20.52
N PHE A 88 -3.13 -29.52 -20.78
CA PHE A 88 -3.08 -28.86 -22.08
C PHE A 88 -2.64 -29.82 -23.19
N CYS A 89 -1.65 -30.67 -22.94
CA CYS A 89 -1.16 -31.65 -23.91
C CYS A 89 -2.13 -32.83 -24.12
N CYS A 90 -2.86 -33.25 -23.08
CA CYS A 90 -3.77 -34.40 -23.15
C CYS A 90 -5.18 -34.05 -23.63
N MET A 91 -5.64 -32.81 -23.44
CA MET A 91 -7.00 -32.39 -23.83
C MET A 91 -7.13 -32.08 -25.32
N SER A 92 -8.31 -32.35 -25.88
CA SER A 92 -8.65 -31.84 -27.21
C SER A 92 -8.76 -30.31 -27.19
N ARG A 93 -8.44 -29.65 -28.31
CA ARG A 93 -8.46 -28.18 -28.39
C ARG A 93 -9.78 -27.53 -27.94
N PRO A 94 -10.98 -28.03 -28.31
CA PRO A 94 -12.23 -27.44 -27.83
C PRO A 94 -12.38 -27.53 -26.30
N THR A 95 -12.04 -28.68 -25.73
CA THR A 95 -12.10 -28.92 -24.28
C THR A 95 -11.10 -28.02 -23.55
N ALA A 96 -9.86 -27.92 -24.06
CA ALA A 96 -8.83 -27.07 -23.47
C ALA A 96 -9.25 -25.59 -23.45
N LYS A 97 -9.88 -25.08 -24.52
CA LYS A 97 -10.40 -23.69 -24.54
C LYS A 97 -11.39 -23.44 -23.42
N ILE A 98 -12.37 -24.33 -23.24
CA ILE A 98 -13.42 -24.19 -22.22
C ILE A 98 -12.81 -24.31 -20.82
N PHE A 99 -11.98 -25.34 -20.61
CA PHE A 99 -11.35 -25.58 -19.32
C PHE A 99 -10.45 -24.41 -18.90
N PHE A 100 -9.49 -24.02 -19.75
CA PHE A 100 -8.54 -22.94 -19.40
C PHE A 100 -9.20 -21.57 -19.34
N PHE A 101 -10.35 -21.36 -20.01
CA PHE A 101 -11.15 -20.15 -19.82
C PHE A 101 -11.63 -20.04 -18.36
N PHE A 102 -12.35 -21.06 -17.88
CA PHE A 102 -12.86 -21.05 -16.51
C PHE A 102 -11.75 -21.12 -15.48
N TYR A 103 -10.70 -21.88 -15.76
CA TYR A 103 -9.53 -21.98 -14.88
C TYR A 103 -8.81 -20.63 -14.75
N PHE A 104 -8.60 -19.90 -15.85
CA PHE A 104 -8.06 -18.54 -15.80
C PHE A 104 -9.00 -17.60 -15.03
N VAL A 105 -10.31 -17.60 -15.32
CA VAL A 105 -11.27 -16.74 -14.61
C VAL A 105 -11.27 -17.03 -13.10
N PHE A 106 -11.15 -18.29 -12.69
CA PHE A 106 -11.03 -18.67 -11.28
C PHE A 106 -9.80 -18.04 -10.63
N TRP A 107 -8.60 -18.21 -11.22
CA TRP A 107 -7.38 -17.64 -10.65
C TRP A 107 -7.37 -16.12 -10.69
N ARG A 108 -7.96 -15.53 -11.74
CA ARG A 108 -8.13 -14.10 -11.89
C ARG A 108 -8.99 -13.51 -10.77
N LEU A 109 -10.12 -14.14 -10.49
CA LEU A 109 -10.99 -13.74 -9.38
C LEU A 109 -10.33 -14.00 -8.02
N ALA A 110 -9.58 -15.10 -7.87
CA ALA A 110 -8.82 -15.35 -6.65
C ALA A 110 -7.77 -14.27 -6.40
N TYR A 111 -7.10 -13.81 -7.45
CA TYR A 111 -6.11 -12.74 -7.40
C TYR A 111 -6.76 -11.38 -7.10
N ASP A 112 -7.69 -10.90 -7.93
CA ASP A 112 -8.21 -9.54 -7.79
C ASP A 112 -9.31 -9.41 -6.73
N VAL A 113 -10.25 -10.36 -6.64
CA VAL A 113 -11.36 -10.29 -5.66
C VAL A 113 -10.96 -10.96 -4.35
N GLY A 114 -10.38 -12.16 -4.42
CA GLY A 114 -9.97 -12.94 -3.26
C GLY A 114 -8.91 -12.23 -2.43
N LEU A 115 -7.76 -11.86 -3.04
CA LEU A 115 -6.74 -11.11 -2.32
C LEU A 115 -7.24 -9.73 -1.92
N GLY A 116 -8.02 -9.04 -2.77
CA GLY A 116 -8.61 -7.74 -2.42
C GLY A 116 -9.42 -7.79 -1.12
N TRP A 117 -10.24 -8.83 -0.94
CA TRP A 117 -11.02 -9.05 0.28
C TRP A 117 -10.14 -9.42 1.48
N VAL A 118 -9.22 -10.38 1.31
CA VAL A 118 -8.32 -10.84 2.38
C VAL A 118 -7.44 -9.69 2.87
N LEU A 119 -6.80 -8.97 1.95
CA LEU A 119 -5.93 -7.86 2.24
C LEU A 119 -6.70 -6.67 2.82
N THR A 120 -7.94 -6.40 2.38
CA THR A 120 -8.78 -5.38 3.03
C THR A 120 -9.02 -5.71 4.50
N LYS A 121 -9.32 -6.98 4.82
CA LYS A 121 -9.51 -7.43 6.21
C LYS A 121 -8.22 -7.39 7.02
N GLN A 122 -7.09 -7.81 6.44
CA GLN A 122 -5.79 -7.71 7.09
C GLN A 122 -5.40 -6.25 7.33
N SER A 123 -5.62 -5.39 6.35
CA SER A 123 -5.28 -3.97 6.40
C SER A 123 -6.10 -3.20 7.45
N LYS A 124 -7.40 -3.48 7.56
CA LYS A 124 -8.30 -2.79 8.52
C LYS A 124 -8.31 -3.41 9.91
N LYS A 125 -8.25 -4.74 9.99
CA LYS A 125 -8.50 -5.49 11.24
C LYS A 125 -7.39 -6.48 11.59
N LYS A 126 -6.25 -6.49 10.90
CA LYS A 126 -5.14 -7.45 11.12
C LYS A 126 -5.62 -8.91 11.16
N TRP A 127 -6.59 -9.23 10.31
CA TRP A 127 -7.36 -10.48 10.37
C TRP A 127 -6.51 -11.75 10.20
N ILE A 128 -5.60 -11.81 9.22
CA ILE A 128 -4.73 -12.98 9.01
C ILE A 128 -3.85 -13.19 10.25
N VAL A 129 -3.22 -12.14 10.76
CA VAL A 129 -2.34 -12.21 11.93
C VAL A 129 -3.11 -12.69 13.16
N ARG A 130 -4.31 -12.12 13.40
CA ARG A 130 -5.18 -12.55 14.49
C ARG A 130 -5.64 -14.00 14.35
N GLU A 131 -5.88 -14.46 13.12
CA GLU A 131 -6.30 -15.84 12.88
C GLU A 131 -5.16 -16.83 13.14
N VAL A 132 -3.95 -16.49 12.70
CA VAL A 132 -2.73 -17.27 13.01
C VAL A 132 -2.47 -17.34 14.51
N GLN A 133 -2.66 -16.23 15.25
CA GLN A 133 -2.60 -16.21 16.71
C GLN A 133 -3.71 -17.05 17.35
N ARG A 134 -4.95 -16.89 16.89
CA ARG A 134 -6.13 -17.59 17.42
C ARG A 134 -5.97 -19.11 17.31
N LEU A 135 -5.44 -19.58 16.18
CA LEU A 135 -5.18 -21.00 15.94
C LEU A 135 -3.86 -21.47 16.57
N GLY A 136 -3.03 -20.57 17.10
CA GLY A 136 -1.75 -20.87 17.74
C GLY A 136 -0.72 -21.49 16.79
N TRP A 137 -0.82 -21.24 15.47
CA TRP A 137 0.01 -21.90 14.46
C TRP A 137 1.51 -21.63 14.62
N LEU A 138 1.86 -20.45 15.15
CA LEU A 138 3.24 -20.04 15.39
C LEU A 138 3.61 -20.12 16.89
N ASP A 139 2.72 -20.62 17.75
CA ASP A 139 2.94 -20.76 19.19
C ASP A 139 3.56 -22.13 19.51
N GLU A 140 4.64 -22.13 20.28
CA GLU A 140 5.34 -23.35 20.70
C GLU A 140 4.53 -24.22 21.67
N SER A 141 3.76 -23.59 22.55
CA SER A 141 3.00 -24.29 23.59
C SER A 141 1.66 -24.86 23.12
N ARG A 142 1.02 -24.24 22.12
CA ARG A 142 -0.32 -24.64 21.65
C ARG A 142 -0.26 -25.68 20.55
N MET A 143 0.52 -25.43 19.49
CA MET A 143 0.55 -26.28 18.28
C MET A 143 2.00 -26.48 17.78
N PRO A 144 2.85 -27.20 18.55
CA PRO A 144 4.27 -27.36 18.21
C PRO A 144 4.49 -28.06 16.85
N ALA A 145 3.64 -29.03 16.50
CA ALA A 145 3.74 -29.75 15.23
C ALA A 145 3.51 -28.82 14.01
N VAL A 146 2.50 -27.95 14.08
CA VAL A 146 2.19 -27.00 13.01
C VAL A 146 3.28 -25.94 12.92
N ARG A 147 3.74 -25.42 14.05
CA ARG A 147 4.85 -24.45 14.10
C ARG A 147 6.13 -25.01 13.46
N ASN A 148 6.52 -26.24 13.82
CA ASN A 148 7.71 -26.87 13.27
C ASN A 148 7.58 -27.13 11.77
N TRP A 149 6.41 -27.58 11.31
CA TRP A 149 6.15 -27.73 9.88
C TRP A 149 6.25 -26.40 9.14
N ILE A 150 5.65 -25.32 9.66
CA ILE A 150 5.75 -23.96 9.09
C ILE A 150 7.20 -23.50 9.07
N ARG A 151 7.94 -23.69 10.18
CA ARG A 151 9.36 -23.33 10.26
C ARG A 151 10.16 -24.02 9.17
N GLU A 152 9.96 -25.32 8.95
CA GLU A 152 10.61 -26.05 7.86
C GLU A 152 10.24 -25.49 6.48
N GLN A 153 8.98 -25.09 6.27
CA GLN A 153 8.54 -24.48 5.00
C GLN A 153 9.21 -23.12 4.74
N LEU A 154 9.45 -22.32 5.79
CA LEU A 154 10.02 -20.97 5.66
C LEU A 154 11.56 -21.01 5.67
N ALA A 155 12.17 -21.67 6.64
CA ALA A 155 13.61 -21.66 6.86
C ALA A 155 14.39 -22.24 5.66
N GLY A 156 13.86 -23.27 5.00
CA GLY A 156 14.48 -23.84 3.81
C GLY A 156 14.61 -22.86 2.63
N LYS A 157 13.81 -21.78 2.61
CA LYS A 157 13.77 -20.80 1.51
C LYS A 157 14.49 -19.49 1.83
N MET A 158 14.87 -19.28 3.08
CA MET A 158 15.43 -18.02 3.54
C MET A 158 16.96 -18.05 3.57
N GLY A 159 17.58 -16.86 3.57
CA GLY A 159 19.02 -16.70 3.71
C GLY A 159 19.52 -17.04 5.11
N LYS A 160 20.85 -16.96 5.29
CA LYS A 160 21.53 -17.23 6.58
C LYS A 160 21.19 -16.18 7.66
N ASP A 161 20.59 -15.07 7.27
CA ASP A 161 20.16 -13.95 8.10
C ASP A 161 18.75 -14.12 8.70
N TYR A 162 18.07 -15.22 8.37
CA TYR A 162 16.73 -15.53 8.88
C TYR A 162 16.78 -16.46 10.09
N SER A 163 16.21 -15.99 11.20
CA SER A 163 15.93 -16.80 12.39
C SER A 163 14.42 -16.78 12.65
N PHE A 164 13.79 -17.95 12.59
CA PHE A 164 12.34 -18.07 12.73
C PHE A 164 11.83 -17.53 14.09
N ASP A 165 12.60 -17.75 15.15
CA ASP A 165 12.20 -17.43 16.54
C ASP A 165 12.48 -15.98 16.93
N ASP A 166 13.46 -15.34 16.30
CA ASP A 166 13.83 -13.96 16.62
C ASP A 166 13.00 -12.93 15.85
N LEU A 167 12.16 -13.40 14.92
CA LEU A 167 11.36 -12.53 14.06
C LEU A 167 9.92 -12.41 14.55
N PRO A 168 9.32 -11.22 14.39
CA PRO A 168 7.96 -11.00 14.83
C PRO A 168 6.98 -11.85 14.05
N LEU A 169 5.89 -12.19 14.74
CA LEU A 169 4.80 -12.99 14.19
C LEU A 169 4.27 -12.44 12.86
N GLU A 170 4.15 -11.12 12.72
CA GLU A 170 3.67 -10.46 11.51
C GLU A 170 4.55 -10.77 10.30
N TYR A 171 5.87 -10.86 10.49
CA TYR A 171 6.80 -11.17 9.41
C TYR A 171 6.67 -12.63 8.96
N ASN A 172 6.66 -13.57 9.89
CA ASN A 172 6.48 -14.99 9.57
C ASN A 172 5.10 -15.25 8.93
N THR A 173 4.07 -14.54 9.39
CA THR A 173 2.72 -14.59 8.79
C THR A 173 2.71 -14.02 7.37
N TRP A 174 3.43 -12.92 7.13
CA TRP A 174 3.59 -12.34 5.79
C TRP A 174 4.32 -13.30 4.84
N LEU A 175 5.35 -14.00 5.29
CA LEU A 175 6.04 -15.02 4.49
C LEU A 175 5.10 -16.16 4.07
N LEU A 176 4.24 -16.63 4.98
CA LEU A 176 3.21 -17.63 4.64
C LEU A 176 2.20 -17.09 3.62
N PHE A 177 1.70 -15.87 3.85
CA PHE A 177 0.79 -15.20 2.92
C PHE A 177 1.40 -15.09 1.53
N ARG A 178 2.67 -14.70 1.44
CA ARG A 178 3.41 -14.61 0.19
C ARG A 178 3.40 -15.93 -0.59
N GLN A 179 3.57 -17.08 0.08
CA GLN A 179 3.55 -18.37 -0.63
C GLN A 179 2.17 -18.68 -1.23
N VAL A 180 1.09 -18.24 -0.58
CA VAL A 180 -0.27 -18.35 -1.14
C VAL A 180 -0.42 -17.44 -2.37
N VAL A 181 0.10 -16.21 -2.30
CA VAL A 181 0.11 -15.29 -3.45
C VAL A 181 0.92 -15.88 -4.61
N ASP A 182 2.05 -16.54 -4.36
CA ASP A 182 2.86 -17.20 -5.39
C ASP A 182 2.08 -18.27 -6.15
N ILE A 183 1.29 -19.08 -5.43
CA ILE A 183 0.39 -20.06 -6.07
C ILE A 183 -0.59 -19.34 -6.98
N ILE A 184 -1.30 -18.34 -6.46
CA ILE A 184 -2.35 -17.63 -7.22
C ILE A 184 -1.76 -16.96 -8.46
N LEU A 185 -0.67 -16.20 -8.31
CA LEU A 185 -0.07 -15.40 -9.37
C LEU A 185 0.51 -16.26 -10.49
N LEU A 186 1.24 -17.33 -10.13
CA LEU A 186 1.84 -18.23 -11.13
C LEU A 186 0.77 -19.07 -11.84
N ASN A 187 -0.26 -19.52 -11.13
CA ASN A 187 -1.36 -20.26 -11.76
C ASN A 187 -2.23 -19.35 -12.65
N ASP A 188 -2.52 -18.11 -12.25
CA ASP A 188 -3.21 -17.12 -13.10
C ASP A 188 -2.46 -16.90 -14.41
N PHE A 189 -1.15 -16.64 -14.34
CA PHE A 189 -0.34 -16.35 -15.51
C PHE A 189 -0.24 -17.55 -16.47
N LEU A 190 0.02 -18.76 -15.94
CA LEU A 190 0.11 -19.94 -16.78
C LEU A 190 -1.25 -20.32 -17.37
N ALA A 191 -2.33 -20.22 -16.60
CA ALA A 191 -3.69 -20.47 -17.08
C ALA A 191 -4.06 -19.54 -18.25
N TYR A 192 -3.70 -18.26 -18.14
CA TYR A 192 -3.86 -17.29 -19.22
C TYR A 192 -3.09 -17.72 -20.48
N CYS A 193 -1.82 -18.11 -20.34
CA CYS A 193 -1.00 -18.59 -21.45
C CYS A 193 -1.60 -19.85 -22.11
N MET A 194 -2.05 -20.82 -21.31
CA MET A 194 -2.67 -22.05 -21.81
C MET A 194 -3.98 -21.76 -22.54
N PHE A 195 -4.82 -20.87 -22.02
CA PHE A 195 -6.02 -20.41 -22.72
C PHE A 195 -5.68 -19.72 -24.04
N ALA A 196 -4.69 -18.83 -24.04
CA ALA A 196 -4.24 -18.11 -25.21
C ALA A 196 -3.74 -19.05 -26.31
N PHE A 197 -2.90 -20.04 -25.97
CA PHE A 197 -2.42 -21.04 -26.90
C PHE A 197 -3.51 -22.02 -27.37
N ALA A 198 -4.47 -22.38 -26.51
CA ALA A 198 -5.63 -23.18 -26.92
C ALA A 198 -6.47 -22.43 -27.98
N CYS A 199 -6.49 -21.11 -27.90
CA CYS A 199 -7.18 -20.21 -28.82
C CYS A 199 -6.34 -19.77 -30.04
N PHE A 200 -5.12 -20.30 -30.21
CA PHE A 200 -4.24 -19.92 -31.31
C PHE A 200 -4.88 -20.18 -32.67
N ARG A 201 -4.93 -19.13 -33.50
CA ARG A 201 -5.36 -19.20 -34.88
C ARG A 201 -4.60 -18.18 -35.73
N ILE A 202 -4.48 -18.45 -37.02
CA ILE A 202 -4.01 -17.46 -37.98
C ILE A 202 -5.29 -16.90 -38.64
N PRO A 203 -5.64 -15.61 -38.44
CA PRO A 203 -6.85 -15.04 -39.05
C PRO A 203 -6.78 -15.03 -40.57
N ASP A 204 -7.86 -15.49 -41.22
CA ASP A 204 -7.97 -15.50 -42.69
C ASP A 204 -8.29 -14.10 -43.24
N GLY A 205 -7.93 -13.85 -44.50
CA GLY A 205 -8.30 -12.62 -45.21
C GLY A 205 -7.42 -11.39 -44.92
N LEU A 206 -6.30 -11.55 -44.21
CA LEU A 206 -5.32 -10.49 -43.99
C LEU A 206 -4.11 -10.67 -44.91
N SER A 207 -3.47 -9.55 -45.30
CA SER A 207 -2.23 -9.61 -46.06
C SER A 207 -1.06 -10.12 -45.20
N ASN A 208 -0.06 -10.73 -45.83
CA ASN A 208 1.16 -11.18 -45.15
C ASN A 208 1.83 -10.06 -44.34
N THR A 209 1.80 -8.82 -44.87
CA THR A 209 2.31 -7.63 -44.16
C THR A 209 1.60 -7.40 -42.83
N VAL A 210 0.28 -7.52 -42.78
CA VAL A 210 -0.50 -7.34 -41.54
C VAL A 210 -0.18 -8.44 -40.54
N HIS A 211 0.00 -9.69 -40.99
CA HIS A 211 0.44 -10.77 -40.11
C HIS A 211 1.81 -10.50 -39.48
N VAL A 212 2.79 -10.07 -40.27
CA VAL A 212 4.12 -9.71 -39.80
C VAL A 212 4.06 -8.55 -38.81
N MET A 213 3.32 -7.47 -39.13
CA MET A 213 3.18 -6.33 -38.22
C MET A 213 2.52 -6.71 -36.89
N ARG A 214 1.51 -7.60 -36.91
CA ARG A 214 0.87 -8.11 -35.70
C ARG A 214 1.84 -8.88 -34.81
N TRP A 215 2.69 -9.71 -35.40
CA TRP A 215 3.68 -10.47 -34.64
C TRP A 215 4.77 -9.57 -34.08
N ILE A 216 5.31 -8.65 -34.89
CA ILE A 216 6.32 -7.67 -34.44
C ILE A 216 5.76 -6.80 -33.32
N GLY A 217 4.56 -6.21 -33.51
CA GLY A 217 3.92 -5.40 -32.48
C GLY A 217 3.59 -6.20 -31.22
N GLY A 218 3.17 -7.46 -31.38
CA GLY A 218 2.84 -8.32 -30.25
C GLY A 218 4.06 -8.70 -29.42
N LEU A 219 5.15 -9.07 -30.09
CA LEU A 219 6.44 -9.35 -29.43
C LEU A 219 7.02 -8.11 -28.77
N ALA A 220 6.91 -6.93 -29.41
CA ALA A 220 7.35 -5.66 -28.83
C ALA A 220 6.57 -5.34 -27.54
N LEU A 221 5.25 -5.52 -27.54
CA LEU A 221 4.41 -5.31 -26.35
C LEU A 221 4.73 -6.30 -25.21
N ILE A 222 5.03 -7.56 -25.53
CA ILE A 222 5.48 -8.56 -24.54
C ILE A 222 6.85 -8.16 -23.97
N GLY A 223 7.81 -7.77 -24.82
CA GLY A 223 9.14 -7.33 -24.37
C GLY A 223 9.07 -6.10 -23.48
N PHE A 224 8.26 -5.10 -23.87
CA PHE A 224 7.98 -3.92 -23.06
C PHE A 224 7.35 -4.29 -21.71
N ASN A 225 6.44 -5.25 -21.68
CA ASN A 225 5.82 -5.72 -20.44
C ASN A 225 6.83 -6.35 -19.48
N LEU A 226 7.72 -7.21 -20.00
CA LEU A 226 8.77 -7.84 -19.20
C LEU A 226 9.73 -6.80 -18.63
N TRP A 227 10.10 -5.78 -19.42
CA TRP A 227 10.91 -4.66 -18.95
C TRP A 227 10.23 -3.90 -17.81
N VAL A 228 8.97 -3.46 -18.01
CA VAL A 228 8.18 -2.77 -16.97
C VAL A 228 8.10 -3.60 -15.69
N LYS A 229 7.82 -4.91 -15.78
CA LYS A 229 7.70 -5.78 -14.61
C LYS A 229 9.03 -5.96 -13.88
N THR A 230 10.12 -6.12 -14.62
CA THR A 230 11.46 -6.29 -14.04
C THR A 230 11.88 -5.02 -13.28
N GLU A 231 11.68 -3.86 -13.90
CA GLU A 231 12.01 -2.58 -13.26
C GLU A 231 11.11 -2.28 -12.07
N ALA A 232 9.80 -2.53 -12.17
CA ALA A 232 8.89 -2.33 -11.05
C ALA A 232 9.26 -3.22 -9.85
N HIS A 233 9.59 -4.49 -10.09
CA HIS A 233 10.05 -5.42 -9.05
C HIS A 233 11.38 -4.97 -8.43
N ASN A 234 12.31 -4.47 -9.26
CA ASN A 234 13.59 -3.95 -8.79
C ASN A 234 13.45 -2.74 -7.86
N VAL A 235 12.44 -1.90 -8.05
CA VAL A 235 12.19 -0.70 -7.24
C VAL A 235 11.42 -1.04 -5.95
N VAL A 236 10.32 -1.78 -6.09
CA VAL A 236 9.40 -2.07 -4.97
C VAL A 236 9.95 -3.18 -4.06
N LYS A 237 10.76 -4.08 -4.62
CA LYS A 237 11.23 -5.33 -4.00
C LYS A 237 10.07 -6.21 -3.54
N ASP A 238 10.40 -7.37 -3.00
CA ASP A 238 9.42 -8.33 -2.45
C ASP A 238 8.45 -7.69 -1.45
N TYR A 239 8.94 -6.75 -0.63
CA TYR A 239 8.12 -6.12 0.39
C TYR A 239 6.86 -5.48 -0.19
N GLY A 240 6.96 -4.62 -1.22
CA GLY A 240 5.75 -4.04 -1.81
C GLY A 240 5.10 -4.91 -2.88
N TRP A 241 5.83 -5.83 -3.53
CA TRP A 241 5.23 -6.78 -4.49
C TRP A 241 4.19 -7.70 -3.82
N TYR A 242 4.38 -8.01 -2.52
CA TYR A 242 3.48 -8.83 -1.72
C TYR A 242 2.70 -8.05 -0.65
N TRP A 243 2.48 -6.74 -0.84
CA TRP A 243 1.70 -5.90 0.09
C TRP A 243 2.14 -6.05 1.56
N GLY A 244 3.44 -6.08 1.83
CA GLY A 244 4.01 -6.27 3.16
C GLY A 244 3.65 -5.18 4.15
N ASP A 245 3.34 -3.98 3.66
CA ASP A 245 2.82 -2.83 4.41
C ASP A 245 1.46 -3.07 5.08
N VAL A 246 0.71 -4.07 4.62
CA VAL A 246 -0.50 -4.56 5.27
C VAL A 246 -0.19 -5.30 6.59
N PHE A 247 1.04 -5.84 6.74
CA PHE A 247 1.50 -6.60 7.91
C PHE A 247 2.35 -5.76 8.87
N PHE A 248 3.47 -5.21 8.39
CA PHE A 248 4.42 -4.42 9.17
C PHE A 248 4.91 -3.21 8.37
N GLN A 249 5.40 -2.18 9.03
CA GLN A 249 5.91 -0.97 8.38
C GLN A 249 7.40 -1.13 8.05
N ARG A 250 7.83 -0.60 6.92
CA ARG A 250 9.23 -0.45 6.52
C ARG A 250 9.49 1.02 6.18
N GLY A 251 10.75 1.46 6.30
CA GLY A 251 11.16 2.81 5.86
C GLY A 251 10.75 3.11 4.42
N ALA A 252 10.66 4.40 4.08
CA ALA A 252 10.14 4.86 2.79
C ALA A 252 10.91 4.23 1.61
N LEU A 253 10.15 3.67 0.66
CA LEU A 253 10.67 3.25 -0.64
C LEU A 253 10.94 4.49 -1.48
N VAL A 254 12.10 4.55 -2.11
CA VAL A 254 12.39 5.57 -3.12
C VAL A 254 11.84 5.04 -4.44
N PHE A 255 10.75 5.64 -4.91
CA PHE A 255 10.13 5.28 -6.18
C PHE A 255 10.87 5.98 -7.32
N ASP A 256 11.78 5.25 -7.98
CA ASP A 256 12.52 5.71 -9.16
C ASP A 256 12.14 4.85 -10.39
N GLY A 257 12.60 5.22 -11.59
CA GLY A 257 12.44 4.40 -12.81
C GLY A 257 11.03 4.45 -13.42
N VAL A 258 10.40 3.29 -13.64
CA VAL A 258 9.07 3.23 -14.32
C VAL A 258 7.97 3.92 -13.50
N PHE A 259 8.16 4.10 -12.20
CA PHE A 259 7.26 4.88 -11.35
C PHE A 259 7.26 6.38 -11.67
N GLU A 260 8.28 6.89 -12.39
CA GLU A 260 8.27 8.25 -12.94
C GLU A 260 7.35 8.36 -14.16
N LEU A 261 7.22 7.28 -14.94
CA LEU A 261 6.37 7.22 -16.12
C LEU A 261 4.90 7.08 -15.75
N ALA A 262 4.58 6.24 -14.77
CA ALA A 262 3.23 5.98 -14.32
C ALA A 262 3.19 5.69 -12.81
N PRO A 263 2.21 6.22 -12.05
CA PRO A 263 2.13 6.02 -10.60
C PRO A 263 1.90 4.56 -10.21
N HIS A 264 1.17 3.80 -11.03
CA HIS A 264 0.93 2.37 -10.84
C HIS A 264 1.35 1.61 -12.11
N PRO A 265 2.67 1.44 -12.35
CA PRO A 265 3.15 0.89 -13.60
C PRO A 265 2.77 -0.58 -13.76
N MET A 266 2.65 -1.33 -12.66
CA MET A 266 2.20 -2.73 -12.68
C MET A 266 0.74 -2.88 -13.13
N TYR A 267 -0.11 -1.91 -12.83
CA TYR A 267 -1.56 -2.01 -13.11
C TYR A 267 -1.99 -1.29 -14.37
N SER A 268 -1.17 -0.37 -14.87
CA SER A 268 -1.45 0.39 -16.09
C SER A 268 -0.70 -0.21 -17.28
N VAL A 269 0.55 0.20 -17.48
CA VAL A 269 1.41 -0.25 -18.59
C VAL A 269 1.83 -1.73 -18.47
N GLY A 270 1.77 -2.28 -17.25
CA GLY A 270 2.05 -3.67 -16.91
C GLY A 270 1.07 -4.72 -17.46
N TYR A 271 0.03 -4.32 -18.22
CA TYR A 271 -0.85 -5.23 -18.98
C TYR A 271 -0.61 -5.20 -20.49
N ALA A 272 0.36 -4.43 -20.99
CA ALA A 272 0.74 -4.39 -22.41
C ALA A 272 1.00 -5.80 -23.00
N GLY A 273 1.58 -6.71 -22.22
CA GLY A 273 1.87 -8.08 -22.66
C GLY A 273 0.61 -8.92 -22.93
N TYR A 274 -0.49 -8.65 -22.24
CA TYR A 274 -1.77 -9.35 -22.47
C TYR A 274 -2.34 -8.97 -23.84
N TYR A 275 -2.26 -7.68 -24.20
CA TYR A 275 -2.63 -7.20 -25.52
C TYR A 275 -1.67 -7.69 -26.59
N GLY A 276 -0.36 -7.70 -26.31
CA GLY A 276 0.66 -8.24 -27.20
C GLY A 276 0.42 -9.70 -27.54
N LEU A 277 0.13 -10.54 -26.54
CA LEU A 277 -0.20 -11.94 -26.77
C LEU A 277 -1.50 -12.08 -27.58
N SER A 278 -2.57 -11.33 -27.25
CA SER A 278 -3.81 -11.36 -28.03
C SER A 278 -3.60 -11.01 -29.51
N LEU A 279 -2.68 -10.09 -29.79
CA LEU A 279 -2.31 -9.67 -31.15
C LEU A 279 -1.63 -10.79 -31.94
N ILE A 280 -0.71 -11.53 -31.29
CA ILE A 280 -0.03 -12.70 -31.86
C ILE A 280 -1.04 -13.83 -32.12
N ILE A 281 -1.83 -14.18 -31.11
CA ILE A 281 -2.82 -15.27 -31.16
C ILE A 281 -3.93 -14.97 -32.18
N GLY A 282 -4.29 -13.71 -32.41
CA GLY A 282 -5.31 -13.32 -33.39
C GLY A 282 -6.73 -13.74 -33.03
N SER A 283 -7.04 -13.85 -31.74
CA SER A 283 -8.30 -14.36 -31.24
C SER A 283 -9.02 -13.33 -30.38
N TYR A 284 -10.25 -12.98 -30.74
CA TYR A 284 -11.10 -12.07 -29.97
C TYR A 284 -11.38 -12.57 -28.55
N PRO A 285 -11.68 -13.87 -28.31
CA PRO A 285 -11.76 -14.40 -26.95
C PRO A 285 -10.55 -14.06 -26.08
N VAL A 286 -9.33 -14.11 -26.64
CA VAL A 286 -8.11 -13.78 -25.92
C VAL A 286 -7.99 -12.27 -25.70
N LEU A 287 -8.40 -11.44 -26.66
CA LEU A 287 -8.48 -10.00 -26.45
C LEU A 287 -9.47 -9.63 -25.33
N PHE A 288 -10.67 -10.21 -25.32
CA PHE A 288 -11.68 -9.92 -24.31
C PHE A 288 -11.29 -10.42 -22.93
N ILE A 289 -10.67 -11.60 -22.83
CA ILE A 289 -10.19 -12.08 -21.53
C ILE A 289 -9.03 -11.23 -21.01
N SER A 290 -8.19 -10.70 -21.90
CA SER A 290 -7.13 -9.75 -21.55
C SER A 290 -7.68 -8.43 -21.04
N LEU A 291 -8.73 -7.90 -21.68
CA LEU A 291 -9.44 -6.72 -21.21
C LEU A 291 -10.10 -6.97 -19.85
N PHE A 292 -10.72 -8.14 -19.65
CA PHE A 292 -11.28 -8.55 -18.36
C PHE A 292 -10.21 -8.61 -17.27
N GLY A 293 -9.06 -9.25 -17.52
CA GLY A 293 -7.96 -9.32 -16.56
C GLY A 293 -7.42 -7.94 -16.18
N HIS A 294 -7.30 -7.04 -17.15
CA HIS A 294 -6.85 -5.67 -16.89
C HIS A 294 -7.91 -4.84 -16.13
N ALA A 295 -9.20 -5.00 -16.47
CA ALA A 295 -10.29 -4.36 -15.75
C ALA A 295 -10.39 -4.86 -14.29
N ALA A 296 -10.20 -6.17 -14.07
CA ALA A 296 -10.15 -6.76 -12.73
C ALA A 296 -8.99 -6.19 -11.91
N GLN A 297 -7.81 -6.00 -12.53
CA GLN A 297 -6.67 -5.36 -11.89
C GLN A 297 -6.96 -3.91 -11.48
N PHE A 298 -7.61 -3.12 -12.35
CA PHE A 298 -8.04 -1.77 -11.98
C PHE A 298 -9.07 -1.80 -10.86
N GLY A 299 -9.97 -2.79 -10.85
CA GLY A 299 -10.86 -3.05 -9.73
C GLY A 299 -10.08 -3.26 -8.42
N PHE A 300 -9.07 -4.13 -8.41
CA PHE A 300 -8.20 -4.34 -7.25
C PHE A 300 -7.52 -3.05 -6.79
N LEU A 301 -7.00 -2.25 -7.73
CA LEU A 301 -6.38 -0.96 -7.44
C LEU A 301 -7.36 0.02 -6.78
N VAL A 302 -8.56 0.18 -7.35
CA VAL A 302 -9.55 1.17 -6.88
C VAL A 302 -10.20 0.73 -5.57
N PHE A 303 -10.53 -0.55 -5.42
CA PHE A 303 -11.29 -1.03 -4.27
C PHE A 303 -10.43 -1.42 -3.06
N PHE A 304 -9.17 -1.81 -3.28
CA PHE A 304 -8.28 -2.20 -2.20
C PHE A 304 -7.04 -1.32 -2.09
N GLU A 305 -6.22 -1.24 -3.14
CA GLU A 305 -4.87 -0.68 -2.98
C GLU A 305 -4.87 0.82 -2.71
N ASN A 306 -5.62 1.61 -3.48
CA ASN A 306 -5.75 3.05 -3.25
C ASN A 306 -6.31 3.35 -1.84
N PRO A 307 -7.43 2.74 -1.40
CA PRO A 307 -7.90 2.89 -0.03
C PRO A 307 -6.92 2.40 1.04
N HIS A 308 -6.04 1.44 0.74
CA HIS A 308 -4.98 1.02 1.65
C HIS A 308 -3.88 2.07 1.75
N ILE A 309 -3.36 2.53 0.62
CA ILE A 309 -2.33 3.56 0.55
C ILE A 309 -2.78 4.82 1.29
N GLU A 310 -4.02 5.27 1.08
CA GLU A 310 -4.56 6.44 1.77
C GLU A 310 -4.61 6.26 3.29
N ARG A 311 -4.97 5.07 3.78
CA ARG A 311 -5.00 4.79 5.23
C ARG A 311 -3.61 4.69 5.86
N THR A 312 -2.64 4.15 5.12
CA THR A 312 -1.28 3.90 5.63
C THR A 312 -0.37 5.11 5.50
N TYR A 313 -0.46 5.80 4.36
CA TYR A 313 0.47 6.84 3.93
C TYR A 313 -0.20 8.20 3.70
N GLY A 314 -1.53 8.25 3.59
CA GLY A 314 -2.26 9.49 3.42
C GLY A 314 -2.08 10.42 4.63
N GLN A 315 -1.98 11.72 4.36
CA GLN A 315 -2.01 12.71 5.43
C GLN A 315 -3.38 12.64 6.11
N ARG A 316 -3.39 12.41 7.43
CA ARG A 316 -4.61 12.52 8.25
C ARG A 316 -5.08 13.98 8.20
N LYS A 317 -5.98 14.29 7.27
CA LYS A 317 -6.72 15.56 7.29
C LYS A 317 -7.63 15.50 8.50
N LEU A 318 -7.38 16.33 9.51
CA LEU A 318 -8.31 16.46 10.63
C LEU A 318 -9.62 16.99 10.03
N LEU A 319 -10.73 16.29 10.25
CA LEU A 319 -12.04 16.62 9.65
C LEU A 319 -12.48 18.06 9.95
N ALA A 320 -11.94 18.66 11.02
CA ALA A 320 -12.18 20.03 11.45
C ALA A 320 -10.95 20.97 11.28
N GLN A 321 -9.95 20.60 10.46
CA GLN A 321 -8.82 21.49 10.20
C GLN A 321 -9.29 22.70 9.39
N ARG A 322 -9.48 23.82 10.09
CA ARG A 322 -9.75 25.12 9.49
C ARG A 322 -8.47 25.68 8.91
N THR A 323 -8.14 25.29 7.69
CA THR A 323 -7.04 25.92 6.94
C THR A 323 -7.49 27.32 6.52
N PRO A 324 -6.79 28.38 6.96
CA PRO A 324 -7.11 29.74 6.52
C PRO A 324 -6.79 29.87 5.03
N LEU A 325 -7.68 30.49 4.26
CA LEU A 325 -7.50 30.70 2.81
C LEU A 325 -6.32 31.61 2.46
N PHE A 326 -5.93 32.45 3.42
CA PHE A 326 -4.80 33.33 3.31
C PHE A 326 -3.85 33.02 4.46
N PRO A 327 -2.57 32.71 4.18
CA PRO A 327 -1.54 32.71 5.21
C PRO A 327 -1.56 34.08 5.89
N ALA A 328 -1.63 34.12 7.22
CA ALA A 328 -1.52 35.36 7.96
C ALA A 328 -0.24 36.06 7.48
N ARG A 329 -0.38 37.26 6.90
CA ARG A 329 0.74 38.08 6.45
C ARG A 329 1.66 38.30 7.64
N ARG A 330 2.79 37.60 7.69
CA ARG A 330 3.87 37.92 8.62
C ARG A 330 4.34 39.32 8.24
N THR A 331 3.98 40.33 9.04
CA THR A 331 4.62 41.63 8.99
C THR A 331 6.08 41.46 9.39
N PRO A 332 7.06 41.74 8.52
CA PRO A 332 8.45 41.75 8.92
C PRO A 332 8.71 43.08 9.64
N GLY A 333 9.02 43.01 10.94
CA GLY A 333 9.46 44.20 11.68
C GLY A 333 9.41 44.02 13.19
N GLY A 334 10.60 43.88 13.79
CA GLY A 334 10.79 44.04 15.23
C GLY A 334 11.79 43.09 15.87
N ASP A 335 13.05 43.11 15.44
CA ASP A 335 14.15 42.59 16.27
C ASP A 335 14.22 43.42 17.56
N THR A 336 14.06 42.76 18.71
CA THR A 336 14.74 43.18 19.95
C THR A 336 15.11 41.95 20.77
N SER A 337 16.42 41.76 20.90
CA SER A 337 17.05 40.87 21.87
C SER A 337 16.68 41.27 23.30
N GLY A 338 16.33 40.29 24.15
CA GLY A 338 16.05 40.51 25.56
C GLY A 338 15.99 39.21 26.34
N SER A 339 17.02 38.99 27.15
CA SER A 339 17.27 37.86 28.05
C SER A 339 16.16 37.59 29.09
N HIS A 340 16.03 36.31 29.45
CA HIS A 340 15.36 35.70 30.61
C HIS A 340 14.88 36.58 31.79
N SER A 341 13.64 36.33 32.26
CA SER A 341 13.34 36.09 33.69
C SER A 341 11.95 35.45 33.89
N ARG A 342 11.86 34.51 34.85
CA ARG A 342 10.63 33.94 35.41
C ARG A 342 10.14 34.84 36.55
N HIS A 343 8.84 35.19 36.60
CA HIS A 343 7.92 34.86 37.72
C HIS A 343 6.52 35.47 37.53
N GLU A 344 5.55 34.58 37.73
CA GLU A 344 4.19 34.65 38.31
C GLU A 344 3.28 35.91 38.27
N SER A 345 2.05 35.58 37.86
CA SER A 345 0.73 35.93 38.43
C SER A 345 0.06 37.27 38.06
N ALA A 346 -1.07 37.16 37.32
CA ALA A 346 -2.44 37.45 37.80
C ALA A 346 -3.38 38.04 36.71
N ILE A 347 -4.31 37.20 36.24
CA ILE A 347 -5.77 37.41 36.04
C ILE A 347 -6.28 38.63 35.25
N SER A 348 -6.88 38.34 34.08
CA SER A 348 -8.25 38.72 33.61
C SER A 348 -8.29 38.62 32.07
N GLY A 349 -9.27 38.08 31.35
CA GLY A 349 -10.54 37.42 31.59
C GLY A 349 -11.09 36.93 30.22
N ASP A 350 -12.00 35.96 30.25
CA ASP A 350 -12.26 34.94 29.24
C ASP A 350 -12.94 35.34 27.90
N ILE A 351 -12.65 34.56 26.85
CA ILE A 351 -13.65 34.04 25.91
C ILE A 351 -13.43 32.52 25.82
N PRO A 352 -14.42 31.66 26.14
CA PRO A 352 -14.22 30.21 26.13
C PRO A 352 -14.29 29.67 24.69
N THR A 353 -13.18 29.08 24.24
CA THR A 353 -13.17 28.14 23.12
C THR A 353 -13.76 26.82 23.62
N PRO A 354 -14.78 26.23 22.98
CA PRO A 354 -15.27 24.92 23.40
C PRO A 354 -14.20 23.85 23.16
N ALA A 355 -14.03 22.97 24.15
CA ALA A 355 -13.12 21.83 24.09
C ALA A 355 -13.52 20.89 22.94
N ALA A 356 -12.51 20.32 22.26
CA ALA A 356 -12.69 19.30 21.26
C ALA A 356 -13.42 18.10 21.87
N THR A 357 -14.62 17.82 21.39
CA THR A 357 -15.36 16.59 21.69
C THR A 357 -14.83 15.48 20.79
N ASP A 358 -14.23 14.46 21.41
CA ASP A 358 -13.99 13.18 20.75
C ASP A 358 -15.35 12.56 20.39
N GLY A 359 -15.60 12.43 19.10
CA GLY A 359 -16.81 11.79 18.58
C GLY A 359 -16.68 10.28 18.68
N GLU A 360 -16.99 9.71 19.84
CA GLU A 360 -17.43 8.32 19.93
C GLU A 360 -18.87 8.26 19.42
N THR A 361 -19.08 7.61 18.28
CA THR A 361 -20.44 7.21 17.85
C THR A 361 -20.62 5.74 18.16
N ALA A 362 -21.63 5.51 18.99
CA ALA A 362 -22.10 4.26 19.52
C ALA A 362 -22.49 3.23 18.45
N THR A 363 -22.24 1.96 18.78
CA THR A 363 -23.05 0.83 18.33
C THR A 363 -24.05 0.58 19.46
N GLU A 364 -25.34 0.67 19.17
CA GLU A 364 -26.41 0.26 20.08
C GLU A 364 -26.31 -1.25 20.35
N THR A 365 -26.35 -1.67 21.61
CA THR A 365 -27.30 -2.65 22.15
C THR A 365 -27.16 -2.61 23.68
N GLU A 366 -28.19 -2.14 24.37
CA GLU A 366 -28.33 -2.16 25.82
C GLU A 366 -28.63 -3.57 26.35
N LEU A 367 -28.09 -3.89 27.54
CA LEU A 367 -28.75 -4.75 28.51
C LEU A 367 -28.45 -4.17 29.91
N ASP A 368 -29.52 -3.72 30.56
CA ASP A 368 -29.54 -3.01 31.84
C ASP A 368 -29.08 -3.85 33.04
N THR A 369 -28.46 -3.19 34.02
CA THR A 369 -28.77 -3.41 35.45
C THR A 369 -28.52 -2.11 36.22
N GLU A 370 -29.57 -1.62 36.87
CA GLU A 370 -29.69 -0.38 37.62
C GLU A 370 -28.92 -0.43 38.97
N THR A 371 -28.43 0.72 39.43
CA THR A 371 -28.64 1.16 40.83
C THR A 371 -28.31 2.65 41.00
N GLU A 372 -29.30 3.37 41.52
CA GLU A 372 -29.36 4.80 41.84
C GLU A 372 -28.44 5.17 43.02
N THR A 373 -27.92 6.42 43.06
CA THR A 373 -28.07 7.28 44.25
C THR A 373 -27.84 8.78 43.94
N GLU A 374 -28.75 9.59 44.49
CA GLU A 374 -28.94 11.05 44.49
C GLU A 374 -27.70 11.87 44.93
N VAL A 375 -27.31 12.97 44.28
CA VAL A 375 -27.79 14.38 44.40
C VAL A 375 -27.89 14.93 45.83
N VAL A 376 -27.01 15.88 46.18
CA VAL A 376 -27.35 17.02 47.06
C VAL A 376 -26.73 18.31 46.52
N SER A 377 -27.62 19.25 46.22
CA SER A 377 -27.36 20.64 45.79
C SER A 377 -27.51 21.59 46.98
N ALA A 378 -26.77 22.70 47.00
CA ALA A 378 -27.13 23.87 47.82
C ALA A 378 -26.61 25.19 47.17
N PRO A 379 -27.29 26.34 47.39
CA PRO A 379 -27.57 27.29 46.32
C PRO A 379 -26.87 28.65 46.41
N LEU A 380 -26.97 29.36 45.28
CA LEU A 380 -26.52 30.73 44.96
C LEU A 380 -27.08 31.84 45.88
N SER A 381 -26.29 32.90 46.06
CA SER A 381 -26.78 34.22 46.47
C SER A 381 -26.30 35.32 45.52
N HIS A 382 -27.27 36.07 44.98
CA HIS A 382 -27.12 37.21 44.08
C HIS A 382 -26.52 38.46 44.76
N SER A 383 -25.79 39.26 43.98
CA SER A 383 -25.67 40.71 44.21
C SER A 383 -25.66 41.44 42.87
N ALA A 384 -26.59 42.38 42.74
CA ALA A 384 -26.81 43.23 41.57
C ALA A 384 -26.31 44.65 41.85
N SER A 385 -25.69 45.30 40.86
CA SER A 385 -25.57 46.77 40.68
C SER A 385 -24.71 47.09 39.44
N PRO A 386 -24.71 48.32 38.87
CA PRO A 386 -25.75 48.82 37.99
C PRO A 386 -25.23 49.15 36.57
N ARG A 387 -26.20 49.23 35.65
CA ARG A 387 -26.06 49.45 34.21
C ARG A 387 -25.47 50.84 33.88
N LYS A 388 -24.25 50.91 33.35
CA LYS A 388 -23.73 52.12 32.67
C LYS A 388 -23.95 52.00 31.16
N ARG A 389 -24.74 52.95 30.65
CA ARG A 389 -25.05 53.19 29.24
C ARG A 389 -23.83 53.84 28.59
N LEU A 390 -23.22 53.20 27.60
CA LEU A 390 -22.17 53.80 26.77
C LEU A 390 -22.50 53.61 25.29
N SER A 391 -22.18 54.69 24.58
CA SER A 391 -22.57 55.13 23.25
C SER A 391 -22.33 54.15 22.10
N LYS A 392 -23.24 54.20 21.12
CA LYS A 392 -23.11 53.62 19.78
C LYS A 392 -21.80 54.07 19.11
N GLY A 393 -20.79 53.20 19.11
CA GLY A 393 -19.68 53.24 18.17
C GLY A 393 -19.92 52.18 17.11
N SER A 394 -20.03 52.58 15.84
CA SER A 394 -20.13 51.68 14.69
C SER A 394 -18.84 50.84 14.61
N LYS A 395 -18.86 49.63 15.18
CA LYS A 395 -17.84 48.62 14.89
C LYS A 395 -18.14 48.06 13.51
N ARG A 396 -17.29 48.40 12.53
CA ARG A 396 -17.17 47.60 11.30
C ARG A 396 -16.95 46.16 11.73
N VAL A 397 -17.96 45.32 11.52
CA VAL A 397 -17.84 43.87 11.67
C VAL A 397 -16.79 43.44 10.64
N ALA A 398 -15.58 43.12 11.10
CA ALA A 398 -14.63 42.41 10.27
C ALA A 398 -15.31 41.10 9.86
N SER A 399 -15.49 40.88 8.56
CA SER A 399 -16.02 39.64 8.04
C SER A 399 -15.17 38.49 8.60
N PRO A 400 -15.77 37.40 9.10
CA PRO A 400 -15.01 36.27 9.61
C PRO A 400 -14.05 35.78 8.52
N VAL A 401 -12.79 35.54 8.89
CA VAL A 401 -11.80 34.94 7.99
C VAL A 401 -12.34 33.57 7.59
N GLN A 402 -12.86 33.46 6.38
CA GLN A 402 -13.45 32.22 5.87
C GLN A 402 -12.35 31.16 5.81
N SER A 403 -12.57 30.04 6.49
CA SER A 403 -11.72 28.88 6.34
C SER A 403 -12.15 28.07 5.12
N GLN A 404 -11.22 27.27 4.57
CA GLN A 404 -11.56 26.36 3.47
C GLN A 404 -12.70 25.40 3.84
N HIS A 405 -12.79 25.01 5.11
CA HIS A 405 -13.89 24.20 5.62
C HIS A 405 -15.24 24.93 5.56
N ASP A 406 -15.28 26.22 5.89
CA ASP A 406 -16.50 27.03 5.82
C ASP A 406 -16.99 27.18 4.37
N LEU A 407 -16.09 27.34 3.40
CA LEU A 407 -16.46 27.34 1.98
C LEU A 407 -17.01 25.98 1.53
N LEU A 408 -16.38 24.87 1.94
CA LEU A 408 -16.84 23.54 1.56
C LEU A 408 -18.25 23.26 2.10
N VAL A 409 -18.51 23.63 3.36
CA VAL A 409 -19.85 23.51 3.95
C VAL A 409 -20.85 24.45 3.28
N GLN A 410 -20.44 25.67 2.92
CA GLN A 410 -21.33 26.65 2.30
C GLN A 410 -21.73 26.26 0.87
N TYR A 411 -20.81 25.73 0.06
CA TYR A 411 -21.03 25.46 -1.37
C TYR A 411 -21.39 24.01 -1.69
N PHE A 412 -21.04 23.04 -0.84
CA PHE A 412 -21.25 21.61 -1.13
C PHE A 412 -22.21 20.91 -0.15
N ARG A 413 -22.96 21.66 0.66
CA ARG A 413 -24.10 21.11 1.43
C ARG A 413 -25.37 20.87 0.61
N GLN A 414 -25.42 21.36 -0.63
CA GLN A 414 -26.50 20.98 -1.53
C GLN A 414 -26.07 19.72 -2.26
N ASP A 415 -26.78 18.63 -1.97
CA ASP A 415 -26.67 17.35 -2.62
C ASP A 415 -26.62 17.51 -4.15
N THR A 416 -25.85 16.64 -4.79
CA THR A 416 -25.82 16.46 -6.25
C THR A 416 -27.24 16.45 -6.82
N ILE A 417 -27.64 17.56 -7.44
CA ILE A 417 -28.94 17.79 -8.10
C ILE A 417 -29.22 16.76 -9.23
N LEU A 418 -28.26 15.89 -9.55
CA LEU A 418 -28.36 14.94 -10.66
C LEU A 418 -29.08 13.60 -10.35
N PHE A 419 -29.38 13.28 -9.09
CA PHE A 419 -29.94 11.97 -8.72
C PHE A 419 -31.19 12.02 -7.84
N HIS A 420 -32.02 13.07 -7.95
CA HIS A 420 -33.21 13.16 -7.10
C HIS A 420 -34.29 12.09 -7.40
N ASN A 421 -34.25 11.39 -8.53
CA ASN A 421 -35.31 10.47 -8.97
C ASN A 421 -34.85 9.04 -9.33
N ILE A 422 -33.68 8.57 -8.86
CA ILE A 422 -33.32 7.16 -9.02
C ILE A 422 -33.57 6.43 -7.70
N ASP A 423 -34.77 5.88 -7.58
CA ASP A 423 -35.12 4.89 -6.56
C ASP A 423 -34.77 3.51 -7.11
N LEU A 424 -33.73 2.86 -6.56
CA LEU A 424 -33.27 1.54 -6.98
C LEU A 424 -33.97 0.40 -6.22
N LEU A 425 -34.99 0.70 -5.40
CA LEU A 425 -35.73 -0.29 -4.63
C LEU A 425 -37.26 -0.09 -4.71
N ARG A 426 -37.77 0.46 -5.82
CA ARG A 426 -39.20 0.43 -6.14
C ARG A 426 -39.50 -0.09 -7.54
#